data_AF-A0A1W1V683-F1
#
_entry.id   AF-A0A1W1V683-F1
#
_cell.length_a   1.000
_cell.length_b   1.000
_cell.length_c   1.000
_cell.angle_alpha   90.00
_cell.angle_beta   90.00
_cell.angle_gamma   90.00
#
_symmetry.space_group_name_H-M   'P 1'
#
loop_
_entity.id
_entity.type
_entity.pdbx_description
1 polymer ?
#
loop_
_entity_poly.entity_id
_entity_poly.type
_entity_poly.pdbx_seq_one_letter_code
_entity_poly.pdbx_strand_id
1 'polypeptide(L)'
;MADLDRAREALRASLTAWAVAEVRAGQARVTLVPAPDALALHLERVDAGWALSWACDSVTPPVVRARLTVCGVTREGLATGHTLNDARLCALADAAHFFGLPLPEEAQWVEYDPEDGANTADLDAETERAAAPSAQAVALLPEPPRDPQMDKARRHIEDLLEQLKAAGKGGDATRVLLRGYGETVEESRGIYKELQAILKG
;
A
#
# COMPACT_ATOMS: atom_id res chain seq x y z
N MET A 1 -28.78 4.63 7.97
CA MET A 1 -27.65 5.51 7.61
C MET A 1 -26.32 4.89 8.02
N ALA A 2 -26.12 4.55 9.31
CA ALA A 2 -24.89 3.90 9.78
C ALA A 2 -24.52 2.59 9.03
N ASP A 3 -25.51 1.79 8.62
CA ASP A 3 -25.24 0.55 7.86
C ASP A 3 -24.74 0.83 6.45
N LEU A 4 -25.24 1.89 5.80
CA LEU A 4 -24.76 2.33 4.49
C LEU A 4 -23.34 2.91 4.57
N ASP A 5 -23.01 3.59 5.67
CA ASP A 5 -21.64 4.06 5.90
C ASP A 5 -20.66 2.89 6.07
N ARG A 6 -21.06 1.84 6.79
CA ARG A 6 -20.27 0.59 6.92
C ARG A 6 -20.15 -0.14 5.59
N ALA A 7 -21.22 -0.19 4.80
CA ALA A 7 -21.21 -0.76 3.45
C ALA A 7 -20.24 -0.01 2.53
N ARG A 8 -20.26 1.32 2.59
CA ARG A 8 -19.30 2.17 1.86
C ARG A 8 -17.86 1.93 2.30
N GLU A 9 -17.62 1.74 3.59
CA GLU A 9 -16.28 1.39 4.09
C GLU A 9 -15.83 0.01 3.62
N ALA A 10 -16.73 -0.98 3.64
CA ALA A 10 -16.46 -2.32 3.10
C ALA A 10 -16.13 -2.28 1.59
N LEU A 11 -16.87 -1.49 0.82
CA LEU A 11 -16.59 -1.25 -0.60
C LEU A 11 -15.22 -0.58 -0.78
N ARG A 12 -14.90 0.44 0.01
CA ARG A 12 -13.60 1.11 -0.03
C ARG A 12 -12.45 0.16 0.28
N ALA A 13 -12.58 -0.67 1.32
CA ALA A 13 -11.58 -1.65 1.71
C ALA A 13 -11.33 -2.72 0.63
N SER A 14 -12.28 -2.94 -0.26
CA SER A 14 -12.14 -3.88 -1.37
C SER A 14 -11.46 -3.31 -2.63
N LEU A 15 -11.14 -2.01 -2.67
CA LEU A 15 -10.46 -1.36 -3.79
C LEU A 15 -8.97 -1.76 -3.86
N THR A 16 -8.71 -2.98 -4.32
CA THR A 16 -7.35 -3.58 -4.32
C THR A 16 -6.97 -4.21 -5.66
N ALA A 17 -7.74 -3.95 -6.71
CA ALA A 17 -7.47 -4.49 -8.04
C ALA A 17 -7.51 -3.37 -9.09
N TRP A 18 -6.93 -3.65 -10.25
CA TRP A 18 -6.90 -2.76 -11.40
C TRP A 18 -7.60 -3.39 -12.60
N ALA A 19 -8.37 -2.59 -13.33
CA ALA A 19 -9.02 -3.01 -14.56
C ALA A 19 -8.55 -2.15 -15.74
N VAL A 20 -8.29 -2.79 -16.89
CA VAL A 20 -7.86 -2.08 -18.10
C VAL A 20 -9.07 -1.61 -18.90
N ALA A 21 -9.36 -0.31 -18.83
CA ALA A 21 -10.48 0.28 -19.56
C ALA A 21 -10.19 0.37 -21.07
N GLU A 22 -8.96 0.71 -21.45
CA GLU A 22 -8.52 0.77 -22.85
C GLU A 22 -7.00 0.65 -22.98
N VAL A 23 -6.53 0.23 -24.16
CA VAL A 23 -5.11 0.17 -24.51
C VAL A 23 -4.87 1.04 -25.74
N ARG A 24 -3.85 1.91 -25.70
CA ARG A 24 -3.45 2.80 -26.79
C ARG A 24 -1.93 2.92 -26.82
N ALA A 25 -1.31 2.64 -27.98
CA ALA A 25 0.11 2.88 -28.24
C ALA A 25 1.08 2.35 -27.15
N GLY A 26 0.85 1.13 -26.64
CA GLY A 26 1.69 0.53 -25.59
C GLY A 26 1.39 1.02 -24.18
N GLN A 27 0.30 1.76 -23.99
CA GLN A 27 -0.17 2.21 -22.68
C GLN A 27 -1.58 1.67 -22.40
N ALA A 28 -1.85 1.34 -21.15
CA ALA A 28 -3.16 0.95 -20.67
C ALA A 28 -3.72 2.05 -19.77
N ARG A 29 -4.97 2.42 -20.01
CA ARG A 29 -5.75 3.21 -19.06
C ARG A 29 -6.34 2.27 -18.03
N VAL A 30 -5.90 2.41 -16.79
CA VAL A 30 -6.36 1.59 -15.67
C VAL A 30 -7.27 2.38 -14.75
N THR A 31 -8.14 1.66 -14.05
CA THR A 31 -8.95 2.21 -12.96
C THR A 31 -8.87 1.27 -11.76
N LEU A 32 -8.80 1.85 -10.57
CA LEU A 32 -8.89 1.09 -9.33
C LEU A 32 -10.32 0.54 -9.20
N VAL A 33 -10.46 -0.74 -8.89
CA VAL A 33 -11.73 -1.44 -8.83
C VAL A 33 -11.85 -2.29 -7.55
N PRO A 34 -13.07 -2.56 -7.09
CA PRO A 34 -13.29 -3.56 -6.06
C PRO A 34 -12.84 -4.94 -6.56
N ALA A 35 -11.92 -5.59 -5.86
CA ALA A 35 -11.57 -6.98 -6.11
C ALA A 35 -12.75 -7.86 -5.66
N PRO A 36 -13.35 -8.72 -6.52
CA PRO A 36 -14.56 -9.47 -6.19
C PRO A 36 -14.44 -10.33 -4.92
N ASP A 37 -13.28 -10.95 -4.70
CA ASP A 37 -13.05 -11.80 -3.53
C ASP A 37 -12.92 -10.97 -2.23
N ALA A 38 -12.20 -9.86 -2.27
CA ALA A 38 -12.10 -8.94 -1.13
C ALA A 38 -13.47 -8.29 -0.84
N LEU A 39 -14.20 -7.92 -1.89
CA LEU A 39 -15.54 -7.35 -1.79
C LEU A 39 -16.50 -8.28 -1.05
N ALA A 40 -16.54 -9.56 -1.44
CA ALA A 40 -17.36 -10.56 -0.77
C ALA A 40 -17.01 -10.67 0.72
N LEU A 41 -15.71 -10.80 1.03
CA LEU A 41 -15.21 -10.90 2.40
C LEU A 41 -15.60 -9.68 3.27
N HIS A 42 -15.58 -8.47 2.71
CA HIS A 42 -15.93 -7.26 3.44
C HIS A 42 -17.44 -7.08 3.58
N LEU A 43 -18.22 -7.35 2.53
CA LEU A 43 -19.68 -7.18 2.55
C LEU A 43 -20.40 -8.22 3.39
N GLU A 44 -19.95 -9.48 3.42
CA GLU A 44 -20.55 -10.54 4.24
C GLU A 44 -20.60 -10.19 5.73
N ARG A 45 -19.65 -9.38 6.22
CA ARG A 45 -19.60 -8.93 7.61
C ARG A 45 -20.57 -7.79 7.92
N VAL A 46 -21.05 -7.09 6.90
CA VAL A 46 -21.87 -5.88 7.02
C VAL A 46 -23.33 -6.17 6.70
N ASP A 47 -23.59 -6.94 5.65
CA ASP A 47 -24.92 -7.25 5.17
C ASP A 47 -24.98 -8.69 4.68
N ALA A 48 -25.67 -9.58 5.40
CA ALA A 48 -25.87 -10.96 4.98
C ALA A 48 -26.79 -11.10 3.74
N GLY A 49 -27.55 -10.05 3.41
CA GLY A 49 -28.44 -10.01 2.24
C GLY A 49 -27.80 -9.37 1.00
N TRP A 50 -26.49 -9.10 1.02
CA TRP A 50 -25.81 -8.53 -0.13
C TRP A 50 -25.92 -9.44 -1.35
N ALA A 51 -25.98 -8.84 -2.54
CA ALA A 51 -26.05 -9.59 -3.78
C ALA A 51 -25.32 -8.88 -4.91
N LEU A 52 -24.63 -9.66 -5.75
CA LEU A 52 -23.95 -9.18 -6.95
C LEU A 52 -24.36 -10.06 -8.13
N SER A 53 -24.85 -9.43 -9.19
CA SER A 53 -25.24 -10.10 -10.43
C SER A 53 -24.66 -9.39 -11.64
N TRP A 54 -24.47 -10.14 -12.72
CA TRP A 54 -23.80 -9.70 -13.93
C TRP A 54 -24.69 -9.93 -15.14
N ALA A 55 -24.65 -9.01 -16.10
CA ALA A 55 -25.19 -9.22 -17.43
C ALA A 55 -24.14 -8.82 -18.47
N CYS A 56 -24.01 -9.61 -19.53
CA CYS A 56 -23.15 -9.29 -20.66
C CYS A 56 -24.05 -8.81 -21.81
N ASP A 57 -23.96 -7.52 -22.13
CA ASP A 57 -24.78 -6.91 -23.19
C ASP A 57 -24.11 -7.10 -24.56
N SER A 58 -22.78 -7.18 -24.59
CA SER A 58 -22.00 -7.46 -25.81
C SER A 58 -20.64 -8.07 -25.46
N VAL A 59 -20.16 -8.99 -26.28
CA VAL A 59 -18.80 -9.55 -26.19
C VAL A 59 -17.81 -8.86 -27.13
N THR A 60 -18.29 -8.10 -28.13
CA THR A 60 -17.44 -7.38 -29.09
C THR A 60 -18.16 -6.13 -29.63
N PRO A 61 -17.84 -4.91 -29.14
CA PRO A 61 -16.93 -4.65 -28.02
C PRO A 61 -17.48 -5.23 -26.70
N PRO A 62 -16.62 -5.55 -25.72
CA PRO A 62 -17.09 -6.03 -24.41
C PRO A 62 -17.88 -4.96 -23.67
N VAL A 63 -19.12 -5.27 -23.30
CA VAL A 63 -20.02 -4.41 -22.52
C VAL A 63 -20.65 -5.28 -21.44
N VAL A 64 -20.39 -4.94 -20.17
CA VAL A 64 -20.87 -5.69 -19.01
C VAL A 64 -21.62 -4.75 -18.07
N ARG A 65 -22.70 -5.27 -17.50
CA ARG A 65 -23.47 -4.63 -16.45
C ARG A 65 -23.27 -5.36 -15.13
N ALA A 66 -22.99 -4.61 -14.08
CA ALA A 66 -22.95 -5.11 -12.71
C ALA A 66 -24.14 -4.55 -11.95
N ARG A 67 -24.86 -5.40 -11.22
CA ARG A 67 -25.92 -4.98 -10.29
C ARG A 67 -25.51 -5.42 -8.89
N LEU A 68 -25.25 -4.44 -8.03
CA LEU A 68 -24.82 -4.61 -6.65
C LEU A 68 -25.93 -4.15 -5.70
N THR A 69 -26.36 -5.04 -4.81
CA THR A 69 -27.33 -4.74 -3.75
C THR A 69 -26.65 -4.87 -2.40
N VAL A 70 -26.69 -3.80 -1.60
CA VAL A 70 -26.14 -3.75 -0.24
C VAL A 70 -27.05 -2.93 0.67
N CYS A 71 -27.35 -3.45 1.85
CA CYS A 71 -28.27 -2.89 2.84
C CYS A 71 -29.64 -2.51 2.24
N GLY A 72 -30.15 -3.34 1.32
CA GLY A 72 -31.41 -3.11 0.61
C GLY A 72 -31.38 -2.03 -0.49
N VAL A 73 -30.22 -1.41 -0.75
CA VAL A 73 -30.02 -0.45 -1.84
C VAL A 73 -29.37 -1.15 -3.02
N THR A 74 -30.00 -1.08 -4.18
CA THR A 74 -29.46 -1.60 -5.43
C THR A 74 -28.90 -0.48 -6.29
N ARG A 75 -27.66 -0.64 -6.75
CA ARG A 75 -27.03 0.20 -7.78
C ARG A 75 -26.56 -0.66 -8.93
N GLU A 76 -26.58 -0.08 -10.12
CA GLU A 76 -26.11 -0.72 -11.34
C GLU A 76 -24.99 0.12 -11.94
N GLY A 77 -24.01 -0.56 -12.51
CA GLY A 77 -22.96 0.04 -13.30
C GLY A 77 -22.87 -0.63 -14.67
N LEU A 78 -22.52 0.13 -15.69
CA LEU A 78 -22.39 -0.34 -17.07
C LEU A 78 -21.06 0.15 -17.63
N ALA A 79 -20.19 -0.78 -18.03
CA ALA A 79 -18.89 -0.41 -18.53
C ALA A 79 -18.40 -1.27 -19.69
N THR A 80 -17.43 -0.71 -20.41
CA THR A 80 -16.58 -1.39 -21.38
C THR A 80 -15.20 -1.63 -20.79
N GLY A 81 -14.43 -2.51 -21.43
CA GLY A 81 -13.03 -2.75 -21.06
C GLY A 81 -12.25 -3.36 -22.21
N HIS A 82 -10.94 -3.47 -22.05
CA HIS A 82 -10.05 -4.08 -23.03
C HIS A 82 -10.40 -5.56 -23.26
N THR A 83 -10.66 -6.29 -22.17
CA THR A 83 -11.21 -7.65 -22.20
C THR A 83 -12.60 -7.71 -21.59
N LEU A 84 -13.28 -8.85 -21.72
CA LEU A 84 -14.57 -9.09 -21.04
C LEU A 84 -14.42 -9.05 -19.51
N ASN A 85 -13.29 -9.52 -18.99
CA ASN A 85 -13.00 -9.46 -17.56
C ASN A 85 -12.78 -8.01 -17.10
N ASP A 86 -12.07 -7.20 -17.88
CA ASP A 86 -11.91 -5.78 -17.57
C ASP A 86 -13.24 -5.05 -17.60
N ALA A 87 -14.08 -5.31 -18.59
CA ALA A 87 -15.42 -4.71 -18.66
C ALA A 87 -16.26 -5.06 -17.43
N ARG A 88 -16.18 -6.31 -16.96
CA ARG A 88 -16.83 -6.77 -15.72
C ARG A 88 -16.32 -6.01 -14.50
N LEU A 89 -15.01 -5.85 -14.36
CA LEU A 89 -14.41 -5.14 -13.24
C LEU A 89 -14.72 -3.63 -13.26
N CYS A 90 -14.63 -3.00 -14.43
CA CYS A 90 -15.03 -1.60 -14.62
C CYS A 90 -16.51 -1.38 -14.28
N ALA A 91 -17.40 -2.30 -14.66
CA ALA A 91 -18.83 -2.20 -14.35
C ALA A 91 -19.10 -2.28 -12.84
N LEU A 92 -18.31 -3.08 -12.12
CA LEU A 92 -18.37 -3.13 -10.66
C LEU A 92 -17.89 -1.84 -10.01
N ALA A 93 -16.80 -1.26 -10.51
CA ALA A 93 -16.32 0.04 -10.03
C ALA A 93 -17.35 1.15 -10.27
N ASP A 94 -18.00 1.16 -11.44
CA ASP A 94 -19.10 2.08 -11.76
C ASP A 94 -20.30 1.88 -10.81
N ALA A 95 -20.70 0.64 -10.53
CA ALA A 95 -21.75 0.35 -9.56
C ALA A 95 -21.38 0.83 -8.15
N ALA A 96 -20.13 0.63 -7.73
CA ALA A 96 -19.61 1.03 -6.43
C ALA A 96 -19.52 2.56 -6.28
N HIS A 97 -19.25 3.30 -7.37
CA HIS A 97 -19.27 4.76 -7.37
C HIS A 97 -20.63 5.32 -6.92
N PHE A 98 -21.75 4.70 -7.32
CA PHE A 98 -23.09 5.12 -6.88
C PHE A 98 -23.38 4.87 -5.39
N PHE A 99 -22.50 4.17 -4.66
CA PHE A 99 -22.51 4.08 -3.21
C PHE A 99 -21.65 5.16 -2.52
N GLY A 100 -21.13 6.11 -3.30
CA GLY A 100 -20.35 7.26 -2.80
C GLY A 100 -18.86 6.97 -2.68
N LEU A 101 -18.34 6.02 -3.48
CA LEU A 101 -16.90 5.83 -3.61
C LEU A 101 -16.32 6.87 -4.57
N PRO A 102 -15.15 7.46 -4.25
CA PRO A 102 -14.50 8.40 -5.15
C PRO A 102 -14.06 7.67 -6.43
N LEU A 103 -14.29 8.31 -7.57
CA LEU A 103 -13.59 7.96 -8.81
C LEU A 103 -12.26 8.70 -8.84
N PRO A 104 -11.20 8.14 -9.44
CA PRO A 104 -9.98 8.88 -9.69
C PRO A 104 -10.32 10.12 -10.54
N GLU A 105 -9.83 11.30 -10.12
CA GLU A 105 -10.09 12.57 -10.81
C GLU A 105 -9.45 12.61 -12.20
N GLU A 106 -8.32 11.92 -12.36
CA GLU A 106 -7.57 11.82 -13.61
C GLU A 106 -7.42 10.36 -14.07
N ALA A 107 -7.41 10.17 -15.39
CA ALA A 107 -7.19 8.87 -15.99
C ALA A 107 -5.76 8.39 -15.71
N GLN A 108 -5.62 7.23 -15.05
CA GLN A 108 -4.33 6.63 -14.74
C GLN A 108 -3.85 5.80 -15.93
N TRP A 109 -2.74 6.22 -16.53
CA TRP A 109 -2.11 5.53 -17.66
C TRP A 109 -0.83 4.85 -17.20
N VAL A 110 -0.70 3.57 -17.53
CA VAL A 110 0.48 2.76 -17.22
C VAL A 110 1.03 2.11 -18.48
N GLU A 111 2.28 1.66 -18.41
CA GLU A 111 2.87 0.83 -19.45
C GLU A 111 2.07 -0.47 -19.61
N TYR A 112 1.86 -0.89 -20.85
CA TYR A 112 1.13 -2.11 -21.18
C TYR A 112 1.97 -3.00 -22.09
N ASP A 113 2.22 -4.21 -21.60
CA ASP A 113 2.78 -5.30 -22.37
C ASP A 113 1.69 -6.35 -22.67
N PRO A 114 1.59 -6.92 -23.88
CA PRO A 114 0.58 -7.93 -24.20
C PRO A 114 0.74 -9.26 -23.45
N GLU A 115 1.94 -9.62 -23.02
CA GLU A 115 2.22 -10.86 -22.28
C GLU A 115 2.06 -10.64 -20.76
N ASP A 116 2.58 -9.54 -20.25
CA ASP A 116 2.56 -9.24 -18.80
C ASP A 116 1.34 -8.41 -18.34
N GLY A 117 0.65 -7.73 -19.27
CA GLY A 117 -0.49 -6.88 -18.98
C GLY A 117 -0.10 -5.44 -18.61
N ALA A 118 -1.00 -4.77 -17.87
CA ALA A 118 -0.78 -3.40 -17.40
C ALA A 118 0.16 -3.40 -16.18
N ASN A 119 1.22 -2.59 -16.22
CA ASN A 119 2.16 -2.46 -15.12
C ASN A 119 1.61 -1.53 -14.03
N THR A 120 1.02 -2.09 -12.98
CA THR A 120 0.39 -1.35 -11.88
C THR A 120 1.25 -1.21 -10.63
N ALA A 121 2.50 -1.67 -10.65
CA ALA A 121 3.33 -1.80 -9.45
C ALA A 121 3.48 -0.50 -8.64
N ASP A 122 3.68 0.64 -9.32
CA ASP A 122 3.78 1.94 -8.65
C ASP A 122 2.44 2.39 -8.06
N LEU A 123 1.33 2.08 -8.74
CA LEU A 123 -0.02 2.41 -8.28
C LEU A 123 -0.47 1.51 -7.12
N ASP A 124 -0.05 0.25 -7.12
CA ASP A 124 -0.27 -0.70 -6.03
C ASP A 124 0.44 -0.19 -4.77
N ALA A 125 1.71 0.20 -4.88
CA ALA A 125 2.47 0.76 -3.76
C ALA A 125 1.85 2.07 -3.21
N GLU A 126 1.23 2.89 -4.07
CA GLU A 126 0.48 4.08 -3.63
C GLU A 126 -0.83 3.71 -2.93
N THR A 127 -1.56 2.75 -3.48
CA THR A 127 -2.84 2.27 -2.91
C THR A 127 -2.62 1.64 -1.54
N GLU A 128 -1.57 0.84 -1.37
CA GLU A 128 -1.19 0.26 -0.07
C GLU A 128 -0.82 1.33 0.96
N ARG A 129 -0.10 2.38 0.56
CA ARG A 129 0.21 3.52 1.45
C ARG A 129 -1.05 4.30 1.84
N ALA A 130 -2.01 4.44 0.94
CA ALA A 130 -3.28 5.12 1.20
C ALA A 130 -4.24 4.27 2.07
N ALA A 131 -4.19 2.95 1.93
CA ALA A 131 -5.00 1.99 2.69
C ALA A 131 -4.44 1.69 4.08
N ALA A 132 -3.14 1.90 4.31
CA ALA A 132 -2.58 1.87 5.65
C ALA A 132 -3.37 2.88 6.50
N PRO A 133 -3.90 2.47 7.67
CA PRO A 133 -4.67 3.37 8.51
C PRO A 133 -3.77 4.57 8.77
N SER A 134 -4.26 5.73 8.35
CA SER A 134 -3.71 7.00 8.78
C SER A 134 -3.80 6.96 10.30
N ALA A 135 -2.70 6.58 10.94
CA ALA A 135 -2.43 6.99 12.30
C ALA A 135 -2.78 8.47 12.30
N GLN A 136 -3.83 8.79 13.06
CA GLN A 136 -4.41 10.12 13.19
C GLN A 136 -3.30 11.15 13.08
N ALA A 137 -3.54 12.23 12.34
CA ALA A 137 -2.77 13.46 12.38
C ALA A 137 -2.00 13.54 13.71
N VAL A 138 -0.75 13.08 13.69
CA VAL A 138 0.15 13.28 14.81
C VAL A 138 0.43 14.75 14.66
N ALA A 139 -0.39 15.56 15.36
CA ALA A 139 0.00 16.88 15.78
C ALA A 139 1.47 16.73 16.15
N LEU A 140 2.34 17.37 15.36
CA LEU A 140 3.79 17.36 15.48
C LEU A 140 4.14 17.24 16.96
N LEU A 141 4.40 16.01 17.40
CA LEU A 141 5.10 15.81 18.66
C LEU A 141 6.43 16.51 18.37
N PRO A 142 6.80 17.57 19.12
CA PRO A 142 8.08 18.21 18.90
C PRO A 142 9.11 17.09 18.94
N GLU A 143 9.85 16.91 17.83
CA GLU A 143 10.97 15.98 17.78
C GLU A 143 11.77 16.23 19.07
N PRO A 144 12.01 15.20 19.91
CA PRO A 144 12.87 15.39 21.06
C PRO A 144 14.17 15.99 20.53
N PRO A 145 14.68 17.07 21.14
CA PRO A 145 15.76 17.86 20.57
C PRO A 145 16.88 16.92 20.16
N ARG A 146 17.16 16.84 18.85
CA ARG A 146 18.31 16.10 18.32
C ARG A 146 19.55 16.71 18.96
N ASP A 147 20.01 16.10 20.03
CA ASP A 147 21.13 16.60 20.81
C ASP A 147 22.38 16.54 19.93
N PRO A 148 23.03 17.67 19.60
CA PRO A 148 24.24 17.70 18.73
C PRO A 148 25.41 16.88 19.29
N GLN A 149 25.31 16.46 20.56
CA GLN A 149 26.25 15.59 21.24
C GLN A 149 26.13 14.12 20.80
N MET A 150 24.93 13.65 20.42
CA MET A 150 24.71 12.29 19.93
C MET A 150 25.33 12.08 18.55
N ASP A 151 25.25 13.08 17.67
CA ASP A 151 25.88 13.02 16.34
C ASP A 151 27.41 13.02 16.44
N LYS A 152 27.98 13.76 17.40
CA LYS A 152 29.43 13.72 17.69
C LYS A 152 29.85 12.36 18.25
N ALA A 153 29.05 11.77 19.14
CA ALA A 153 29.34 10.46 19.71
C ALA A 153 29.28 9.35 18.64
N ARG A 154 28.29 9.40 17.73
CA ARG A 154 28.16 8.45 16.62
C ARG A 154 29.35 8.50 15.67
N ARG A 155 29.78 9.71 15.26
CA ARG A 155 30.98 9.87 14.41
C ARG A 155 32.24 9.33 15.08
N HIS A 156 32.38 9.51 16.39
CA HIS A 156 33.54 9.00 17.12
C HIS A 156 33.57 7.46 17.23
N ILE A 157 32.40 6.83 17.31
CA ILE A 157 32.27 5.36 17.25
C ILE A 157 32.62 4.86 15.85
N GLU A 158 32.18 5.55 14.80
CA GLU A 158 32.53 5.22 13.40
C GLU A 158 34.04 5.32 13.15
N ASP A 159 34.70 6.38 13.61
CA ASP A 159 36.16 6.56 13.50
C ASP A 159 36.92 5.42 14.21
N LEU A 160 36.45 4.99 15.39
CA LEU A 160 37.07 3.89 16.14
C LEU A 160 36.86 2.53 15.47
N LEU A 161 35.72 2.31 14.84
CA LEU A 161 35.44 1.09 14.08
C LEU A 161 36.33 0.99 12.84
N GLU A 162 36.56 2.11 12.16
CA GLU A 162 37.44 2.18 11.01
C GLU A 162 38.90 1.90 11.41
N GLN A 163 39.35 2.43 12.56
CA GLN A 163 40.66 2.12 13.13
C GLN A 163 40.81 0.64 13.56
N LEU A 164 39.78 0.05 14.19
CA LEU A 164 39.77 -1.38 14.56
C LEU A 164 39.78 -2.30 13.34
N LYS A 165 39.12 -1.88 12.24
CA LYS A 165 39.15 -2.58 10.96
C LYS A 165 40.54 -2.50 10.31
N ALA A 166 41.18 -1.33 10.34
CA ALA A 166 42.55 -1.15 9.86
C ALA A 166 43.59 -1.95 10.67
N ALA A 167 43.35 -2.15 11.97
CA ALA A 167 44.18 -2.98 12.85
C ALA A 167 43.93 -4.50 12.73
N GLY A 168 43.06 -4.94 11.83
CA GLY A 168 42.78 -6.37 11.58
C GLY A 168 41.88 -7.05 12.63
N LYS A 169 41.31 -6.29 13.58
CA LYS A 169 40.42 -6.77 14.66
C LYS A 169 38.93 -6.44 14.40
N GLY A 170 38.57 -6.18 13.15
CA GLY A 170 37.23 -5.74 12.76
C GLY A 170 36.10 -6.74 13.09
N GLY A 171 36.40 -8.04 13.12
CA GLY A 171 35.41 -9.09 13.39
C GLY A 171 34.82 -9.03 14.80
N ASP A 172 35.64 -8.70 15.80
CA ASP A 172 35.17 -8.58 17.19
C ASP A 172 34.38 -7.29 17.40
N ALA A 173 34.74 -6.21 16.70
CA ALA A 173 34.01 -4.94 16.74
C ALA A 173 32.60 -5.06 16.13
N THR A 174 32.44 -5.80 15.03
CA THR A 174 31.12 -6.07 14.43
C THR A 174 30.24 -6.92 15.35
N ARG A 175 30.83 -7.86 16.11
CA ARG A 175 30.10 -8.70 17.07
C ARG A 175 29.55 -7.91 18.26
N VAL A 176 30.23 -6.86 18.69
CA VAL A 176 29.76 -5.94 19.75
C VAL A 176 28.58 -5.10 19.24
N LEU A 177 28.65 -4.56 18.02
CA LEU A 177 27.55 -3.79 17.43
C LEU A 177 26.30 -4.62 17.16
N LEU A 178 26.46 -5.90 16.82
CA LEU A 178 25.34 -6.85 16.63
C LEU A 178 24.54 -7.10 17.92
N ARG A 179 25.06 -6.72 19.09
CA ARG A 179 24.34 -6.82 20.38
C ARG A 179 23.51 -5.58 20.72
N GLY A 180 23.57 -4.52 19.91
CA GLY A 180 22.75 -3.32 20.08
C GLY A 180 23.54 -2.04 19.81
N TYR A 181 22.93 -1.06 19.13
CA TYR A 181 23.57 0.19 18.70
C TYR A 181 23.37 1.32 19.72
N GLY A 182 23.57 1.04 21.01
CA GLY A 182 23.53 2.03 22.09
C GLY A 182 22.40 3.05 21.98
N GLU A 183 21.15 2.59 22.04
CA GLU A 183 19.97 3.45 21.95
C GLU A 183 19.87 4.44 23.12
N THR A 184 20.67 4.24 24.17
CA THR A 184 20.85 5.16 25.30
C THR A 184 22.31 5.62 25.48
N VAL A 185 22.51 6.78 26.14
CA VAL A 185 23.84 7.37 26.39
C VAL A 185 24.68 6.48 27.32
N GLU A 186 24.04 5.82 28.28
CA GLU A 186 24.66 4.84 29.15
C GLU A 186 25.16 3.61 28.38
N GLU A 187 24.39 3.08 27.43
CA GLU A 187 24.83 1.96 26.58
C GLU A 187 25.97 2.37 25.65
N SER A 188 25.90 3.57 25.07
CA SER A 188 26.96 4.10 24.21
C SER A 188 28.31 4.19 24.94
N ARG A 189 28.31 4.55 26.23
CA ARG A 189 29.52 4.56 27.08
C ARG A 189 30.02 3.16 27.42
N GLY A 190 29.12 2.18 27.56
CA GLY A 190 29.48 0.78 27.75
C GLY A 190 30.18 0.21 26.53
N ILE A 191 29.59 0.39 25.35
CA ILE A 191 30.13 -0.05 24.05
C ILE A 191 31.49 0.61 23.79
N TYR A 192 31.65 1.90 24.09
CA TYR A 192 32.92 2.60 23.95
C TYR A 192 34.04 1.98 24.82
N LYS A 193 33.74 1.63 26.08
CA LYS A 193 34.73 1.00 26.98
C LYS A 193 35.11 -0.40 26.53
N GLU A 194 34.15 -1.18 26.02
CA GLU A 194 34.41 -2.52 25.48
C GLU A 194 35.27 -2.46 24.21
N LEU A 195 34.96 -1.55 23.28
CA LEU A 195 35.77 -1.35 22.08
C LEU A 195 37.18 -0.84 22.42
N GLN A 196 37.33 0.06 23.39
CA GLN A 196 38.63 0.55 23.84
C GLN A 196 39.46 -0.55 24.54
N ALA A 197 38.83 -1.46 25.27
CA ALA A 197 39.50 -2.61 25.86
C ALA A 197 40.02 -3.59 24.79
N ILE A 198 39.25 -3.81 23.72
CA ILE A 198 39.64 -4.65 22.57
C ILE A 198 40.79 -4.03 21.77
N LEU A 199 40.84 -2.70 21.68
CA LEU A 199 41.93 -1.99 21.01
C LEU A 199 43.25 -2.07 21.80
N LYS A 200 43.18 -2.07 23.14
CA LYS A 200 44.36 -1.99 24.03
C LYS A 200 44.91 -3.34 24.50
N GLY A 201 44.16 -4.43 24.30
CA GLY A 201 44.63 -5.82 24.47
C GLY A 201 45.10 -6.41 23.15
#